data_AF-A0A094EHK9-F1
#
_entry.id   AF-A0A094EHK9-F1
#
_cell.length_a   1.000
_cell.length_b   1.000
_cell.length_c   1.000
_cell.angle_alpha   90.00
_cell.angle_beta   90.00
_cell.angle_gamma   90.00
#
_symmetry.space_group_name_H-M   'P 1'
#
loop_
_entity.id
_entity.type
_entity.pdbx_description
1 polymer ?
#
loop_
_entity_poly.entity_id
_entity_poly.type
_entity_poly.pdbx_seq_one_letter_code
_entity_poly.pdbx_strand_id
1 'polypeptide(L)'
;MSLMLEEFYSHLSVVGVSSMTGDGIDEFFEAVQEKADEFNRDYKPELERRRKQRADEKTAGREKELGKLMKDMAVSGERSNAPEEKVDMDVISDLEDSSDSDANEGDEGEREEGLKSRYKEAMQKSGAVTDEDNSFSRYVRSSQMGM
;
A
#
# COMPACT_ATOMS: atom_id res chain seq x y z
N MET A 1 -21.85 6.73 -30.87
CA MET A 1 -20.86 5.70 -30.49
C MET A 1 -19.48 6.36 -30.38
N SER A 2 -19.30 7.26 -29.43
CA SER A 2 -18.01 7.94 -29.19
C SER A 2 -17.90 8.60 -27.80
N LEU A 3 -18.94 8.53 -26.96
CA LEU A 3 -19.02 9.26 -25.68
C LEU A 3 -17.86 8.92 -24.73
N MET A 4 -17.38 7.68 -24.75
CA MET A 4 -16.24 7.29 -23.91
C MET A 4 -14.94 8.02 -24.31
N LEU A 5 -14.69 8.18 -25.61
CA LEU A 5 -13.49 8.86 -26.08
C LEU A 5 -13.60 10.38 -25.87
N GLU A 6 -14.78 10.94 -26.08
CA GLU A 6 -15.05 12.36 -25.84
C GLU A 6 -14.83 12.73 -24.36
N GLU A 7 -15.34 11.91 -23.44
CA GLU A 7 -15.12 12.09 -22.00
C GLU A 7 -13.65 11.88 -21.62
N PHE A 8 -12.94 10.97 -22.28
CA PHE A 8 -11.52 10.76 -21.98
C PHE A 8 -10.65 11.96 -22.43
N TYR A 9 -10.91 12.50 -23.62
CA TYR A 9 -10.13 13.63 -24.16
C TYR A 9 -10.50 14.98 -23.54
N SER A 10 -11.69 15.12 -22.94
CA SER A 10 -12.08 16.36 -22.26
C SER A 10 -11.22 16.66 -21.02
N HIS A 11 -10.66 15.64 -20.38
CA HIS A 11 -9.82 15.79 -19.18
C HIS A 11 -8.32 15.93 -19.47
N LEU A 12 -7.89 15.77 -20.73
CA LEU A 12 -6.49 15.79 -21.14
C LEU A 12 -6.03 17.18 -21.61
N SER A 13 -4.93 17.67 -21.04
CA SER A 13 -4.17 18.81 -21.56
C SER A 13 -3.13 18.32 -22.57
N VAL A 14 -3.14 18.88 -23.78
CA VAL A 14 -2.26 18.45 -24.88
C VAL A 14 -1.29 19.58 -25.24
N VAL A 15 0.01 19.29 -25.20
CA VAL A 15 1.08 20.21 -25.57
C VAL A 15 2.02 19.51 -26.55
N GLY A 16 2.43 20.22 -27.62
CA GLY A 16 3.43 19.73 -28.56
C GLY A 16 4.83 20.15 -28.14
N VAL A 17 5.77 19.21 -28.06
CA VAL A 17 7.15 19.48 -27.63
C VAL A 17 8.17 18.95 -28.64
N SER A 18 9.28 19.68 -28.79
CA SER A 18 10.47 19.23 -29.54
C SER A 18 11.61 18.95 -28.57
N SER A 19 11.92 17.68 -28.35
CA SER A 19 13.05 17.30 -27.48
C SER A 19 14.41 17.73 -28.00
N MET A 20 14.51 18.08 -29.30
CA MET A 20 15.77 18.50 -29.92
C MET A 20 16.04 20.00 -29.72
N THR A 21 15.02 20.84 -29.86
CA THR A 21 15.14 22.30 -29.77
C THR A 21 14.75 22.84 -28.40
N GLY A 22 13.98 22.08 -27.62
CA GLY A 22 13.40 22.54 -26.36
C GLY A 22 12.09 23.31 -26.53
N ASP A 23 11.59 23.47 -27.76
CA ASP A 23 10.31 24.17 -28.00
C ASP A 23 9.16 23.41 -27.32
N GLY A 24 8.26 24.15 -26.67
CA GLY A 24 7.07 23.60 -26.02
C GLY A 24 7.29 23.10 -24.59
N ILE A 25 8.52 23.12 -24.07
CA ILE A 25 8.83 22.57 -22.75
C ILE A 25 8.28 23.45 -21.62
N ASP A 26 8.30 24.78 -21.78
CA ASP A 26 7.76 25.70 -20.78
C ASP A 26 6.23 25.52 -20.66
N GLU A 27 5.54 25.44 -21.79
CA GLU A 27 4.09 25.16 -21.85
C GLU A 27 3.74 23.78 -21.29
N PHE A 28 4.61 22.79 -21.49
CA PHE A 28 4.44 21.46 -20.89
C PHE A 28 4.48 21.54 -19.36
N PHE A 29 5.45 22.25 -18.78
CA PHE A 29 5.54 22.37 -17.32
C PHE A 29 4.39 23.19 -16.73
N GLU A 30 3.90 24.21 -17.42
CA GLU A 30 2.70 24.94 -17.02
C GLU A 30 1.48 24.02 -16.98
N ALA A 31 1.26 23.22 -18.04
CA ALA A 31 0.16 22.25 -18.08
C ALA A 31 0.28 21.17 -16.99
N VAL A 32 1.50 20.71 -16.67
CA VAL A 32 1.74 19.77 -15.56
C VAL A 32 1.39 20.40 -14.22
N GLN A 33 1.75 21.66 -13.99
CA GLN A 33 1.43 22.37 -12.75
C GLN A 33 -0.08 22.53 -12.56
N GLU A 34 -0.81 22.94 -13.60
CA GLU A 34 -2.27 23.02 -13.58
C GLU A 34 -2.90 21.67 -13.24
N LYS A 35 -2.45 20.59 -13.89
CA LYS A 35 -2.95 19.23 -13.61
C LYS A 35 -2.57 18.71 -12.24
N ALA A 36 -1.42 19.11 -11.69
CA ALA A 36 -1.07 18.80 -10.30
C ALA A 36 -2.01 19.48 -9.31
N ASP A 37 -2.42 20.72 -9.59
CA ASP A 37 -3.38 21.44 -8.76
C ASP A 37 -4.79 20.81 -8.86
N GLU A 38 -5.24 20.42 -10.06
CA GLU A 38 -6.46 19.64 -10.26
C GLU A 38 -6.43 18.30 -9.49
N PHE A 39 -5.31 17.58 -9.56
CA PHE A 39 -5.12 16.32 -8.83
C PHE A 39 -5.28 16.53 -7.31
N ASN A 40 -4.65 17.56 -6.76
CA ASN A 40 -4.73 17.83 -5.33
C ASN A 40 -6.14 18.26 -4.89
N ARG A 41 -6.87 19.00 -5.75
CA ARG A 41 -8.21 19.50 -5.46
C ARG A 41 -9.26 18.39 -5.53
N ASP A 42 -9.27 17.60 -6.61
CA ASP A 42 -10.39 16.74 -6.95
C ASP A 42 -10.07 15.25 -6.75
N TYR A 43 -8.89 14.81 -7.19
CA TYR A 43 -8.56 13.38 -7.23
C TYR A 43 -8.04 12.86 -5.88
N LYS A 44 -7.11 13.58 -5.27
CA LYS A 44 -6.45 13.19 -4.02
C LYS A 44 -7.44 12.97 -2.86
N PRO A 45 -8.42 13.86 -2.61
CA PRO A 45 -9.38 13.64 -1.53
C PRO A 45 -10.25 12.40 -1.74
N GLU A 46 -10.62 12.10 -3.00
CA GLU A 46 -11.36 10.88 -3.31
C GLU A 46 -10.52 9.62 -3.08
N LEU A 47 -9.24 9.67 -3.43
CA LEU A 47 -8.28 8.58 -3.21
C LEU A 47 -8.12 8.31 -1.70
N GLU A 48 -7.92 9.37 -0.92
CA GLU A 48 -7.80 9.28 0.55
C GLU A 48 -9.10 8.76 1.18
N ARG A 49 -10.27 9.20 0.70
CA ARG A 49 -11.57 8.70 1.16
C ARG A 49 -11.71 7.20 0.90
N ARG A 50 -11.38 6.74 -0.31
CA ARG A 50 -11.43 5.32 -0.68
C ARG A 50 -10.46 4.49 0.17
N ARG A 51 -9.25 5.01 0.40
CA ARG A 51 -8.25 4.38 1.27
C ARG A 51 -8.77 4.21 2.70
N LYS A 52 -9.34 5.28 3.27
CA LYS A 52 -9.92 5.23 4.62
C LYS A 52 -11.09 4.26 4.70
N GLN A 53 -11.99 4.28 3.73
CA GLN A 53 -13.12 3.35 3.69
C GLN A 53 -12.64 1.90 3.70
N ARG A 54 -11.63 1.56 2.90
CA ARG A 54 -11.05 0.21 2.87
C ARG A 54 -10.42 -0.18 4.22
N ALA A 55 -9.73 0.74 4.88
CA ALA A 55 -9.15 0.50 6.21
C ALA A 55 -10.23 0.28 7.28
N ASP A 56 -11.29 1.08 7.25
CA ASP A 56 -12.44 0.96 8.16
C ASP A 56 -13.18 -0.37 7.93
N GLU A 57 -13.35 -0.79 6.67
CA GLU A 57 -13.94 -2.10 6.32
C GLU A 57 -13.07 -3.27 6.79
N LYS A 58 -11.74 -3.17 6.65
CA LYS A 58 -10.79 -4.20 7.12
C LYS A 58 -10.82 -4.35 8.64
N THR A 59 -10.85 -3.24 9.39
CA THR A 59 -10.93 -3.27 10.85
C THR A 59 -12.28 -3.81 11.34
N ALA A 60 -13.39 -3.38 10.73
CA ALA A 60 -14.71 -3.90 11.05
C ALA A 60 -14.86 -5.40 10.71
N GLY A 61 -14.22 -5.87 9.64
CA GLY A 61 -14.12 -7.30 9.31
C GLY A 61 -13.41 -8.08 10.40
N ARG A 62 -12.21 -7.63 10.80
CA ARG A 62 -11.41 -8.23 11.87
C ARG A 62 -12.18 -8.30 13.19
N GLU A 63 -12.88 -7.23 13.57
CA GLU A 63 -13.68 -7.23 14.82
C GLU A 63 -14.82 -8.26 14.78
N LYS A 64 -15.49 -8.41 13.64
CA LYS A 64 -16.54 -9.43 13.45
C LYS A 64 -15.96 -10.84 13.56
N GLU A 65 -14.80 -11.07 12.95
CA GLU A 65 -14.11 -12.36 13.01
C GLU A 65 -13.66 -12.71 14.43
N LEU A 66 -13.07 -11.75 15.16
CA LEU A 66 -12.72 -11.91 16.57
C LEU A 66 -13.96 -12.18 17.42
N GLY A 67 -15.06 -11.46 17.22
CA GLY A 67 -16.31 -11.69 17.93
C GLY A 67 -16.89 -13.09 17.68
N LYS A 68 -16.80 -13.58 16.44
CA LYS A 68 -17.20 -14.95 16.09
C LYS A 68 -16.30 -15.98 16.77
N LEU A 69 -14.98 -15.79 16.74
CA LEU A 69 -14.01 -16.67 17.38
C LEU A 69 -14.23 -16.76 18.90
N MET A 70 -14.42 -15.62 19.58
CA MET A 70 -14.72 -15.57 21.02
C MET A 70 -16.02 -16.29 21.37
N LYS A 71 -17.05 -16.14 20.52
CA LYS A 71 -18.34 -16.84 20.70
C LYS A 71 -18.18 -18.35 20.52
N ASP A 72 -17.46 -18.80 19.50
CA ASP A 72 -17.25 -20.22 19.22
C ASP A 72 -16.41 -20.89 20.33
N MET A 73 -15.42 -20.19 20.90
CA MET A 73 -14.64 -20.66 22.07
C MET A 73 -15.49 -20.75 23.35
N ALA A 74 -16.39 -19.79 23.59
CA ALA A 74 -17.28 -19.83 24.74
C ALA A 74 -18.31 -20.97 24.67
N VAL A 75 -18.72 -21.39 23.46
CA VAL A 75 -19.66 -22.50 23.24
C VAL A 75 -18.95 -23.87 23.29
N SER A 76 -17.66 -23.95 22.96
CA SER A 76 -16.89 -25.20 23.02
C SER A 76 -16.33 -25.54 24.40
N GLY A 77 -16.46 -24.64 25.38
CA GLY A 77 -15.97 -24.77 26.75
C GLY A 77 -16.54 -25.93 27.60
N GLU A 78 -17.43 -26.78 27.06
CA GLU A 78 -17.95 -27.95 27.79
C GLU A 78 -17.37 -29.32 27.36
N ARG A 79 -16.55 -29.45 26.31
CA ARG A 79 -15.91 -30.75 25.99
C ARG A 79 -14.60 -30.65 25.20
N SER A 80 -13.46 -30.75 25.88
CA SER A 80 -12.32 -31.59 25.43
C SER A 80 -11.13 -31.54 26.40
N ASN A 81 -10.82 -32.68 27.01
CA ASN A 81 -9.47 -32.97 27.51
C ASN A 81 -8.62 -33.42 26.31
N ALA A 82 -7.70 -32.58 25.81
CA ALA A 82 -6.66 -32.97 24.85
C ALA A 82 -5.45 -32.01 24.97
N PRO A 83 -4.21 -32.49 24.71
CA PRO A 83 -2.97 -31.82 25.14
C PRO A 83 -2.63 -30.59 24.29
N GLU A 84 -2.10 -29.56 24.96
CA GLU A 84 -1.71 -28.26 24.39
C GLU A 84 -0.52 -28.38 23.43
N GLU A 85 -0.77 -28.15 22.13
CA GLU A 85 0.28 -27.82 21.16
C GLU A 85 0.06 -26.35 20.74
N LYS A 86 1.02 -25.49 21.07
CA LYS A 86 0.95 -24.04 20.85
C LYS A 86 1.12 -23.76 19.36
N VAL A 87 0.02 -23.58 18.64
CA VAL A 87 0.02 -23.07 17.27
C VAL A 87 0.05 -21.55 17.33
N ASP A 88 1.15 -20.92 16.90
CA ASP A 88 1.27 -19.47 16.73
C ASP A 88 0.22 -18.99 15.69
N MET A 89 -0.92 -18.53 16.18
CA MET A 89 -2.11 -18.17 15.38
C MET A 89 -1.96 -16.80 14.67
N ASP A 90 -0.89 -16.06 14.95
CA ASP A 90 -0.65 -14.71 14.42
C ASP A 90 -0.22 -14.70 12.95
N VAL A 91 0.12 -15.85 12.35
CA VAL A 91 0.74 -15.92 11.00
C VAL A 91 -0.28 -16.05 9.86
N ILE A 92 -1.50 -16.51 10.13
CA ILE A 92 -2.45 -16.89 9.07
C ILE A 92 -3.40 -15.74 8.68
N SER A 93 -3.68 -14.81 9.61
CA SER A 93 -4.63 -13.71 9.38
C SER A 93 -4.21 -12.71 8.30
N ASP A 94 -2.91 -12.64 7.94
CA ASP A 94 -2.39 -11.69 6.95
C ASP A 94 -2.03 -12.36 5.61
N LEU A 95 -2.27 -13.67 5.47
CA LEU A 95 -1.93 -14.44 4.26
C LEU A 95 -3.16 -14.79 3.40
N GLU A 96 -4.36 -14.93 3.99
CA GLU A 96 -5.58 -15.31 3.25
C GLU A 96 -6.21 -14.17 2.43
N ASP A 97 -5.88 -12.91 2.72
CA ASP A 97 -6.38 -11.72 1.99
C ASP A 97 -5.66 -11.46 0.64
N SER A 98 -4.64 -12.28 0.31
CA SER A 98 -3.90 -12.17 -0.96
C SER A 98 -4.58 -12.90 -2.14
N SER A 99 -5.76 -13.50 -1.95
CA SER A 99 -6.37 -14.38 -2.95
C SER A 99 -7.69 -13.92 -3.56
N ASP A 100 -8.22 -12.74 -3.16
CA ASP A 100 -9.38 -12.15 -3.84
C ASP A 100 -8.97 -10.99 -4.76
N SER A 101 -9.53 -11.01 -5.95
CA SER A 101 -9.04 -10.32 -7.13
C SER A 101 -9.33 -8.82 -7.14
N ASP A 102 -8.29 -7.99 -7.00
CA ASP A 102 -8.10 -6.80 -7.84
C ASP A 102 -6.61 -6.41 -7.93
N ALA A 103 -5.90 -7.13 -8.79
CA ALA A 103 -4.45 -7.07 -8.94
C ALA A 103 -3.96 -5.83 -9.71
N ASN A 104 -4.51 -4.63 -9.46
CA ASN A 104 -4.00 -3.42 -10.14
C ASN A 104 -4.07 -2.07 -9.41
N GLU A 105 -4.35 -2.01 -8.10
CA GLU A 105 -4.11 -0.78 -7.29
C GLU A 105 -3.64 -1.17 -5.89
N GLY A 106 -2.51 -1.88 -5.81
CA GLY A 106 -1.89 -2.13 -4.51
C GLY A 106 -1.30 -0.84 -3.95
N ASP A 107 -1.82 -0.46 -2.79
CA ASP A 107 -1.35 0.61 -1.93
C ASP A 107 0.19 0.60 -1.83
N GLU A 108 0.84 1.60 -2.45
CA GLU A 108 2.31 1.70 -2.44
C GLU A 108 2.86 1.83 -1.01
N GLY A 109 2.05 2.38 -0.09
CA GLY A 109 2.38 2.49 1.34
C GLY A 109 2.39 1.14 2.07
N GLU A 110 1.37 0.32 1.92
CA GLU A 110 1.26 -1.02 2.52
C GLU A 110 2.30 -1.97 1.92
N ARG A 111 2.58 -1.83 0.62
CA ARG A 111 3.71 -2.54 -0.03
C ARG A 111 5.03 -2.14 0.61
N GLU A 112 5.30 -0.85 0.79
CA GLU A 112 6.52 -0.36 1.45
C GLU A 112 6.63 -0.82 2.93
N GLU A 113 5.55 -0.75 3.70
CA GLU A 113 5.53 -1.16 5.10
C GLU A 113 5.70 -2.68 5.26
N GLY A 114 5.07 -3.46 4.38
CA GLY A 114 5.26 -4.91 4.30
C GLY A 114 6.69 -5.29 3.91
N LEU A 115 7.29 -4.58 2.94
CA LEU A 115 8.69 -4.75 2.52
C LEU A 115 9.66 -4.40 3.66
N LYS A 116 9.45 -3.28 4.35
CA LYS A 116 10.27 -2.85 5.50
C LYS A 116 10.20 -3.85 6.65
N SER A 117 9.02 -4.38 6.94
CA SER A 117 8.80 -5.36 8.02
C SER A 117 9.48 -6.69 7.72
N ARG A 118 9.34 -7.22 6.50
CA ARG A 118 10.01 -8.45 6.06
C ARG A 118 11.54 -8.31 6.06
N TYR A 119 12.06 -7.14 5.65
CA TYR A 119 13.50 -6.87 5.68
C TYR A 119 14.06 -6.83 7.11
N LYS A 120 13.35 -6.16 8.03
CA LYS A 120 13.74 -6.07 9.44
C LYS A 120 13.75 -7.45 10.11
N GLU A 121 12.76 -8.28 9.81
CA GLU A 121 12.68 -9.65 10.31
C GLU A 121 13.78 -10.55 9.72
N ALA A 122 14.05 -10.44 8.41
CA ALA A 122 15.14 -11.16 7.76
C ALA A 122 16.51 -10.80 8.39
N MET A 123 16.75 -9.52 8.69
CA MET A 123 17.94 -9.06 9.41
C MET A 123 18.05 -9.61 10.83
N GLN A 124 16.93 -9.74 11.55
CA GLN A 124 16.94 -10.37 12.88
C GLN A 124 17.19 -11.88 12.82
N LYS A 125 16.76 -12.53 11.74
CA LYS A 125 16.87 -13.99 11.54
C LYS A 125 18.23 -14.41 10.98
N SER A 126 18.82 -13.63 10.08
CA SER A 126 20.19 -13.87 9.59
C SER A 126 21.18 -13.11 10.47
N GLY A 127 21.53 -13.68 11.61
CA GLY A 127 22.59 -13.16 12.47
C GLY A 127 23.87 -12.87 11.67
N ALA A 128 24.21 -11.58 11.58
CA ALA A 128 25.42 -10.99 10.98
C ALA A 128 25.67 -11.32 9.49
N VAL A 129 25.27 -10.41 8.60
CA VAL A 129 25.83 -10.32 7.25
C VAL A 129 27.00 -9.34 7.27
N THR A 130 28.12 -9.79 6.70
CA THR A 130 29.44 -9.15 6.65
C THR A 130 29.44 -7.78 5.98
N ASP A 131 30.44 -6.97 6.35
CA ASP A 131 30.58 -5.52 6.17
C ASP A 131 30.58 -4.96 4.72
N GLU A 132 30.36 -5.81 3.70
CA GLU A 132 30.47 -5.42 2.29
C GLU A 132 29.13 -4.95 1.67
N ASP A 133 27.97 -5.30 2.23
CA ASP A 133 26.64 -4.93 1.67
C ASP A 133 25.97 -3.71 2.33
N ASN A 134 26.73 -2.90 3.09
CA ASN A 134 26.22 -1.76 3.86
C ASN A 134 25.88 -0.48 3.02
N SER A 135 25.53 -0.62 1.74
CA SER A 135 25.20 0.52 0.86
C SER A 135 23.83 1.13 1.20
N PHE A 136 22.83 0.29 1.47
CA PHE A 136 21.47 0.73 1.81
C PHE A 136 21.38 1.29 3.25
N SER A 137 22.06 0.66 4.21
CA SER A 137 22.15 1.15 5.60
C SER A 137 22.80 2.53 5.71
N ARG A 138 23.81 2.82 4.86
CA ARG A 138 24.40 4.17 4.77
C ARG A 138 23.44 5.18 4.18
N TYR A 139 22.70 4.80 3.14
CA TYR A 139 21.72 5.67 2.48
C TYR A 139 20.61 6.13 3.46
N VAL A 140 20.02 5.19 4.19
CA VAL A 140 18.98 5.48 5.19
C VAL A 140 19.51 6.33 6.36
N ARG A 141 20.76 6.12 6.77
CA ARG A 141 21.38 6.93 7.84
C ARG A 141 21.72 8.34 7.36
N SER A 142 22.12 8.51 6.10
CA SER A 142 22.41 9.82 5.51
C SER A 142 21.16 10.66 5.28
N SER A 143 20.01 10.05 4.95
CA SER A 143 18.75 10.78 4.80
C SER A 143 18.17 11.23 6.13
N GLN A 144 18.53 10.57 7.24
CA GLN A 144 18.06 10.91 8.58
C GLN A 144 18.93 11.94 9.33
N MET A 145 20.14 12.24 8.83
CA MET A 145 21.02 13.29 9.40
C MET A 145 20.94 14.64 8.65
N GLY A 146 20.02 14.77 7.69
CA GLY A 146 19.88 15.96 6.83
C GLY A 146 18.76 16.93 7.20
N MET A 147 18.20 16.86 8.42
CA MET A 147 17.38 17.94 9.01
C MET A 147 18.05 18.49 10.27
#